data_AF-A0AAC8QHC6-F1
#
_entry.id   AF-A0AAC8QHC6-F1
#
_cell.length_a   1.000
_cell.length_b   1.000
_cell.length_c   1.000
_cell.angle_alpha   90.00
_cell.angle_beta   90.00
_cell.angle_gamma   90.00
#
_symmetry.space_group_name_H-M   'P 1'
#
loop_
_entity.id
_entity.type
_entity.pdbx_description
1 polymer ?
#
loop_
_entity_poly.entity_id
_entity_poly.type
_entity_poly.pdbx_seq_one_letter_code
_entity_poly.pdbx_strand_id
1 'polypeptide(L)'
;MPGNQQTACNFEQFMWQSMLALVQPASGDPTRLQFETWMPSYGIFIKDGTPTPWGQEPPTSCGSIQKASATTGKTPRVYSDITKQAGSEQPLIDLKGEFVYYGMSVNQSEYTMLTACQLYKANCAGPLKPGNKGIDLISKYPNLSLPDTAVELKTSWMVLDDAGAASGLFYVVPGIIQYKGGPCRQVNLGLTGMHIVSKTPNFPAMIWATFEHRNNAPDCSNTSAPPPLGGSWNFYNPKCTTCTTNTYQPGTPAQVCRMHPDGDSATGTFPGGDDCTADPNQFACQDNTRKLLAESTAAINAINSSVQALIQANPTRINKVWANYELVGNVWTVGKTLPPYLQAQAGSLSAANTSMETFVQNGVAGVNNTYSCLSCHNMQGPTNSQYLPPVGLSHLFDSVQMPGGCSDGSLPATCNAYLNSP
;
A
#
# COMPACT_ATOMS: atom_id res chain seq x y z
N MET A 1 4.22 -2.36 -23.15
CA MET A 1 5.45 -1.53 -23.20
C MET A 1 6.13 -1.77 -24.54
N PRO A 2 6.16 -0.79 -25.47
CA PRO A 2 6.99 -0.88 -26.67
C PRO A 2 8.41 -0.37 -26.37
N GLY A 3 9.44 -1.18 -26.63
CA GLY A 3 10.85 -0.80 -26.51
C GLY A 3 11.68 -1.87 -25.80
N ASN A 4 12.64 -2.48 -26.51
CA ASN A 4 13.43 -3.64 -26.06
C ASN A 4 14.54 -3.34 -25.03
N GLN A 5 14.41 -2.26 -24.25
CA GLN A 5 15.20 -2.02 -23.04
C GLN A 5 14.29 -1.36 -22.00
N GLN A 6 13.80 -2.15 -21.04
CA GLN A 6 13.05 -1.63 -19.91
C GLN A 6 14.04 -0.93 -18.98
N THR A 7 13.95 0.40 -18.88
CA THR A 7 14.74 1.22 -17.96
C THR A 7 13.97 1.42 -16.65
N ALA A 8 14.65 1.79 -15.56
CA ALA A 8 13.98 2.16 -14.30
C ALA A 8 12.88 3.21 -14.53
N CYS A 9 13.16 4.22 -15.37
CA CYS A 9 12.20 5.25 -15.77
C CYS A 9 10.89 4.71 -16.34
N ASN A 10 10.91 3.59 -17.07
CA ASN A 10 9.67 2.99 -17.58
C ASN A 10 8.76 2.48 -16.45
N PHE A 11 9.33 1.92 -15.38
CA PHE A 11 8.58 1.47 -14.22
C PHE A 11 8.01 2.64 -13.43
N GLU A 12 8.79 3.71 -13.23
CA GLU A 12 8.32 4.90 -12.52
C GLU A 12 7.23 5.63 -13.30
N GLN A 13 7.40 5.73 -14.63
CA GLN A 13 6.38 6.26 -15.52
C GLN A 13 5.09 5.43 -15.48
N PHE A 14 5.19 4.11 -15.51
CA PHE A 14 4.03 3.21 -15.42
C PHE A 14 3.26 3.44 -14.11
N MET A 15 3.97 3.67 -13.00
CA MET A 15 3.33 3.89 -11.69
C MET A 15 2.68 5.25 -11.56
N TRP A 16 3.30 6.32 -12.09
CA TRP A 16 2.62 7.60 -12.20
C TRP A 16 1.40 7.55 -13.12
N GLN A 17 1.49 6.85 -14.26
CA GLN A 17 0.33 6.65 -15.14
C GLN A 17 -0.79 5.90 -14.44
N SER A 18 -0.45 4.90 -13.63
CA SER A 18 -1.41 4.16 -12.80
C SER A 18 -2.08 5.08 -11.78
N MET A 19 -1.30 5.88 -11.05
CA MET A 19 -1.84 6.90 -10.13
C MET A 19 -2.78 7.87 -10.86
N LEU A 20 -2.35 8.43 -12.00
CA LEU A 20 -3.16 9.37 -12.77
C LEU A 20 -4.47 8.76 -13.28
N ALA A 21 -4.47 7.48 -13.68
CA ALA A 21 -5.66 6.76 -14.08
C ALA A 21 -6.63 6.52 -12.91
N LEU A 22 -6.10 6.19 -11.73
CA LEU A 22 -6.87 5.99 -10.50
C LEU A 22 -7.57 7.27 -10.03
N VAL A 23 -6.96 8.43 -10.27
CA VAL A 23 -7.50 9.73 -9.81
C VAL A 23 -8.29 10.49 -10.87
N GLN A 24 -8.61 9.84 -12.01
CA GLN A 24 -9.60 10.38 -12.93
C GLN A 24 -11.02 10.24 -12.36
N PRO A 25 -11.97 11.10 -12.77
CA PRO A 25 -13.40 10.86 -12.52
C PRO A 25 -13.83 9.48 -13.00
N ALA A 26 -14.66 8.80 -12.23
CA ALA A 26 -15.20 7.50 -12.62
C ALA A 26 -16.22 7.66 -13.76
N SER A 27 -16.21 6.75 -14.73
CA SER A 27 -17.07 6.83 -15.91
C SER A 27 -18.56 6.70 -15.59
N GLY A 28 -18.92 5.91 -14.58
CA GLY A 28 -20.30 5.71 -14.13
C GLY A 28 -20.78 6.72 -13.08
N ASP A 29 -19.85 7.41 -12.40
CA ASP A 29 -20.12 8.43 -11.40
C ASP A 29 -18.98 9.45 -11.39
N PRO A 30 -19.08 10.54 -12.17
CA PRO A 30 -18.00 11.52 -12.28
C PRO A 30 -17.80 12.34 -10.99
N THR A 31 -18.64 12.16 -9.97
CA THR A 31 -18.43 12.77 -8.65
C THR A 31 -17.40 12.03 -7.81
N ARG A 32 -17.12 10.76 -8.14
CA ARG A 32 -16.12 9.90 -7.52
C ARG A 32 -14.89 9.77 -8.40
N LEU A 33 -13.75 9.50 -7.78
CA LEU A 33 -12.55 9.09 -8.51
C LEU A 33 -12.55 7.58 -8.74
N GLN A 34 -11.83 7.10 -9.76
CA GLN A 34 -11.81 5.68 -10.13
C GLN A 34 -11.48 4.78 -8.93
N PHE A 35 -10.45 5.10 -8.15
CA PHE A 35 -10.06 4.29 -6.99
C PHE A 35 -11.13 4.24 -5.90
N GLU A 36 -11.97 5.26 -5.78
CA GLU A 36 -13.06 5.27 -4.79
C GLU A 36 -14.16 4.27 -5.13
N THR A 37 -14.25 3.83 -6.39
CA THR A 37 -15.27 2.88 -6.86
C THR A 37 -14.86 1.41 -6.68
N TRP A 38 -13.63 1.16 -6.22
CA TRP A 38 -13.09 -0.18 -6.09
C TRP A 38 -13.65 -0.88 -4.87
N MET A 39 -13.71 -2.22 -4.93
CA MET A 39 -14.29 -3.00 -3.83
C MET A 39 -13.34 -2.98 -2.63
N PRO A 40 -13.75 -2.44 -1.47
CA PRO A 40 -12.92 -2.50 -0.28
C PRO A 40 -12.90 -3.92 0.28
N SER A 41 -11.81 -4.27 0.96
CA SER A 41 -11.57 -5.59 1.55
C SER A 41 -12.70 -6.07 2.46
N TYR A 42 -13.32 -5.18 3.24
CA TYR A 42 -14.45 -5.53 4.12
C TYR A 42 -15.74 -5.91 3.37
N GLY A 43 -15.84 -5.59 2.08
CA GLY A 43 -16.93 -6.07 1.21
C GLY A 43 -16.70 -7.49 0.66
N ILE A 44 -15.46 -7.98 0.72
CA ILE A 44 -15.05 -9.30 0.23
C ILE A 44 -14.91 -10.28 1.40
N PHE A 45 -14.11 -9.91 2.39
CA PHE A 45 -13.74 -10.76 3.53
C PHE A 45 -14.72 -10.58 4.69
N ILE A 46 -15.96 -11.01 4.44
CA ILE A 46 -17.08 -10.94 5.38
C ILE A 46 -17.09 -12.13 6.36
N LYS A 47 -17.92 -12.05 7.40
CA LYS A 47 -18.07 -13.12 8.41
C LYS A 47 -19.06 -14.20 7.99
N ASP A 48 -20.13 -13.82 7.30
CA ASP A 48 -21.21 -14.68 6.83
C ASP A 48 -21.88 -14.11 5.57
N GLY A 49 -22.72 -14.91 4.90
CA GLY A 49 -23.41 -14.50 3.68
C GLY A 49 -22.56 -14.55 2.40
N THR A 50 -22.78 -13.59 1.50
CA THR A 50 -22.11 -13.48 0.21
C THR A 50 -21.39 -12.13 0.11
N PRO A 51 -20.17 -12.09 -0.48
CA PRO A 51 -19.48 -10.83 -0.76
C PRO A 51 -20.40 -9.81 -1.42
N THR A 52 -20.17 -8.54 -1.11
CA THR A 52 -20.93 -7.44 -1.71
C THR A 52 -20.71 -7.45 -3.21
N PRO A 53 -21.77 -7.46 -4.04
CA PRO A 53 -21.62 -7.40 -5.49
C PRO A 53 -20.82 -6.18 -5.94
N TRP A 54 -19.98 -6.35 -6.96
CA TRP A 54 -19.22 -5.24 -7.55
C TRP A 54 -20.13 -4.07 -7.92
N GLY A 55 -19.67 -2.83 -7.64
CA GLY A 55 -20.44 -1.61 -7.87
C GLY A 55 -21.50 -1.30 -6.80
N GLN A 56 -21.65 -2.16 -5.78
CA GLN A 56 -22.48 -1.86 -4.61
C GLN A 56 -21.61 -1.47 -3.41
N GLU A 57 -22.16 -0.59 -2.57
CA GLU A 57 -21.51 -0.16 -1.34
C GLU A 57 -21.69 -1.24 -0.26
N PRO A 58 -20.60 -1.76 0.35
CA PRO A 58 -20.74 -2.81 1.33
C PRO A 58 -21.34 -2.30 2.64
N PRO A 59 -22.11 -3.15 3.36
CA PRO A 59 -22.61 -2.78 4.67
C PRO A 59 -21.47 -2.59 5.66
N THR A 60 -21.62 -1.61 6.56
CA THR A 60 -20.67 -1.34 7.64
C THR A 60 -21.35 -1.51 9.00
N SER A 61 -20.57 -1.66 10.06
CA SER A 61 -21.05 -1.56 11.45
C SER A 61 -21.69 -0.20 11.76
N CYS A 62 -21.45 0.81 10.91
CA CYS A 62 -21.91 2.19 11.03
C CYS A 62 -23.09 2.54 10.12
N GLY A 63 -23.89 1.55 9.71
CA GLY A 63 -24.95 1.73 8.70
C GLY A 63 -26.00 2.81 9.01
N SER A 64 -26.24 3.16 10.28
CA SER A 64 -27.14 4.26 10.67
C SER A 64 -26.56 5.63 10.29
N ILE A 65 -25.28 5.86 10.57
CA ILE A 65 -24.58 7.09 10.19
C ILE A 65 -24.45 7.17 8.68
N GLN A 66 -24.08 6.07 8.02
CA GLN A 66 -23.98 6.02 6.56
C GLN A 66 -25.28 6.48 5.87
N LYS A 67 -26.44 6.02 6.37
CA LYS A 67 -27.76 6.46 5.88
C LYS A 67 -28.05 7.93 6.18
N ALA A 68 -27.71 8.42 7.38
CA ALA A 68 -27.91 9.82 7.74
C ALA A 68 -27.04 10.75 6.87
N SER A 69 -25.77 10.40 6.63
CA SER A 69 -24.86 11.17 5.80
C SER A 69 -25.37 11.34 4.36
N ALA A 70 -25.98 10.30 3.79
CA ALA A 70 -26.57 10.35 2.45
C ALA A 70 -27.69 11.40 2.33
N THR A 71 -28.47 11.62 3.39
CA THR A 71 -29.52 12.67 3.39
C THR A 71 -28.98 14.10 3.42
N THR A 72 -27.72 14.28 3.82
CA THR A 72 -27.05 15.60 3.91
C THR A 72 -26.16 15.93 2.71
N GLY A 73 -26.14 15.06 1.67
CA GLY A 73 -25.26 15.22 0.51
C GLY A 73 -23.77 14.95 0.78
N LYS A 74 -23.44 14.44 1.98
CA LYS A 74 -22.07 14.06 2.39
C LYS A 74 -21.91 12.54 2.42
N THR A 75 -22.29 11.87 1.33
CA THR A 75 -22.16 10.41 1.23
C THR A 75 -20.71 10.00 1.54
N PRO A 76 -20.47 9.17 2.57
CA PRO A 76 -19.13 8.74 2.93
C PRO A 76 -18.49 8.02 1.75
N ARG A 77 -17.24 8.36 1.45
CA ARG A 77 -16.46 7.72 0.37
C ARG A 77 -15.49 6.66 0.89
N VAL A 78 -15.21 6.71 2.20
CA VAL A 78 -14.33 5.78 2.89
C VAL A 78 -14.99 5.38 4.20
N TYR A 79 -15.04 4.07 4.47
CA TYR A 79 -15.19 3.52 5.80
C TYR A 79 -13.88 2.84 6.18
N SER A 80 -13.42 3.04 7.41
CA SER A 80 -12.28 2.29 7.94
C SER A 80 -12.38 2.09 9.45
N ASP A 81 -12.13 0.86 9.86
CA ASP A 81 -11.81 0.46 11.23
C ASP A 81 -10.37 -0.06 11.37
N ILE A 82 -9.59 0.04 10.30
CA ILE A 82 -8.23 -0.44 10.23
C ILE A 82 -7.31 0.68 10.70
N THR A 83 -6.62 0.47 11.82
CA THR A 83 -5.70 1.44 12.40
C THR A 83 -4.27 0.92 12.50
N LYS A 84 -4.02 -0.33 12.12
CA LYS A 84 -2.69 -0.94 12.20
C LYS A 84 -1.96 -0.87 10.87
N GLN A 85 -0.69 -0.53 10.94
CA GLN A 85 0.24 -0.49 9.81
C GLN A 85 0.69 -1.88 9.37
N ALA A 86 1.16 -1.99 8.12
CA ALA A 86 1.85 -3.20 7.68
C ALA A 86 3.15 -3.41 8.48
N GLY A 87 3.53 -4.68 8.62
CA GLY A 87 4.79 -5.11 9.25
C GLY A 87 4.81 -4.96 10.77
N SER A 88 4.63 -3.75 11.29
CA SER A 88 4.73 -3.45 12.73
C SER A 88 3.49 -3.85 13.54
N GLU A 89 2.32 -3.96 12.90
CA GLU A 89 1.03 -4.17 13.57
C GLU A 89 0.69 -3.11 14.64
N GLN A 90 1.30 -1.92 14.53
CA GLN A 90 1.09 -0.78 15.42
C GLN A 90 0.34 0.37 14.73
N PRO A 91 -0.45 1.15 15.49
CA PRO A 91 -1.11 2.32 14.94
C PRO A 91 -0.19 3.53 14.82
N LEU A 92 -0.37 4.30 13.75
CA LEU A 92 0.21 5.63 13.61
C LEU A 92 -0.75 6.66 14.22
N ILE A 93 -0.21 7.56 15.04
CA ILE A 93 -0.94 8.65 15.70
C ILE A 93 -0.34 9.96 15.21
N ASP A 94 -1.19 10.86 14.69
CA ASP A 94 -0.76 12.16 14.19
C ASP A 94 -0.40 13.15 15.32
N LEU A 95 0.11 14.33 14.96
CA LEU A 95 0.50 15.37 15.93
C LEU A 95 -0.67 15.95 16.75
N LYS A 96 -1.92 15.68 16.36
CA LYS A 96 -3.13 16.08 17.09
C LYS A 96 -3.67 14.96 17.98
N GLY A 97 -3.03 13.78 17.99
CA GLY A 97 -3.45 12.64 18.78
C GLY A 97 -4.53 11.76 18.14
N GLU A 98 -4.83 11.97 16.86
CA GLU A 98 -5.78 11.11 16.12
C GLU A 98 -5.06 9.94 15.45
N PHE A 99 -5.75 8.81 15.36
CA PHE A 99 -5.25 7.67 14.59
C PHE A 99 -5.26 7.96 13.10
N VAL A 100 -4.25 7.46 12.39
CA VAL A 100 -4.31 7.29 10.94
C VAL A 100 -5.11 6.02 10.64
N TYR A 101 -6.03 6.13 9.68
CA TYR A 101 -6.91 5.05 9.26
C TYR A 101 -6.48 4.52 7.90
N TYR A 102 -6.61 3.21 7.71
CA TYR A 102 -6.15 2.54 6.49
C TYR A 102 -7.31 1.98 5.69
N GLY A 103 -7.20 2.05 4.37
CA GLY A 103 -8.12 1.37 3.45
C GLY A 103 -7.36 0.35 2.62
N MET A 104 -8.00 -0.79 2.32
CA MET A 104 -7.50 -1.75 1.34
C MET A 104 -8.63 -2.05 0.35
N SER A 105 -8.34 -1.97 -0.94
CA SER A 105 -9.33 -2.20 -2.00
C SER A 105 -8.71 -2.85 -3.23
N VAL A 106 -9.51 -3.59 -3.97
CA VAL A 106 -9.09 -4.29 -5.18
C VAL A 106 -9.93 -3.87 -6.37
N ASN A 107 -9.33 -3.94 -7.56
CA ASN A 107 -10.07 -3.70 -8.78
C ASN A 107 -11.01 -4.87 -9.14
N GLN A 108 -11.82 -4.69 -10.19
CA GLN A 108 -12.84 -5.67 -10.58
C GLN A 108 -12.25 -7.01 -11.00
N SER A 109 -11.07 -7.00 -11.60
CA SER A 109 -10.41 -8.21 -12.09
C SER A 109 -10.06 -9.15 -10.94
N GLU A 110 -9.42 -8.60 -9.91
CA GLU A 110 -9.07 -9.33 -8.71
C GLU A 110 -10.31 -9.72 -7.88
N TYR A 111 -11.25 -8.80 -7.68
CA TYR A 111 -12.54 -9.11 -7.03
C TYR A 111 -13.22 -10.33 -7.66
N THR A 112 -13.25 -10.39 -9.00
CA THR A 112 -13.86 -11.50 -9.74
C THR A 112 -13.15 -12.81 -9.44
N MET A 113 -11.82 -12.83 -9.39
CA MET A 113 -11.05 -14.02 -9.04
C MET A 113 -11.29 -14.45 -7.59
N LEU A 114 -11.19 -13.52 -6.63
CA LEU A 114 -11.38 -13.81 -5.20
C LEU A 114 -12.76 -14.43 -4.92
N THR A 115 -13.80 -13.92 -5.58
CA THR A 115 -15.17 -14.43 -5.43
C THR A 115 -15.42 -15.73 -6.19
N ALA A 116 -14.91 -15.86 -7.43
CA ALA A 116 -15.03 -17.08 -8.24
C ALA A 116 -14.31 -18.27 -7.62
N CYS A 117 -13.15 -18.04 -7.00
CA CYS A 117 -12.38 -19.06 -6.28
C CYS A 117 -12.82 -19.24 -4.82
N GLN A 118 -13.78 -18.44 -4.34
CA GLN A 118 -14.23 -18.42 -2.95
C GLN A 118 -13.10 -18.20 -1.93
N LEU A 119 -12.04 -17.48 -2.30
CA LEU A 119 -10.89 -17.24 -1.42
C LEU A 119 -11.20 -16.30 -0.23
N TYR A 120 -12.43 -15.80 -0.12
CA TYR A 120 -12.94 -15.15 1.09
C TYR A 120 -13.36 -16.14 2.19
N LYS A 121 -13.37 -17.45 1.90
CA LYS A 121 -13.70 -18.52 2.86
C LYS A 121 -12.46 -19.24 3.34
N ALA A 122 -12.39 -19.51 4.64
CA ALA A 122 -11.26 -20.11 5.33
C ALA A 122 -10.70 -21.37 4.64
N ASN A 123 -11.54 -22.36 4.34
CA ASN A 123 -11.02 -23.61 3.78
C ASN A 123 -10.53 -23.46 2.33
N CYS A 124 -11.06 -22.51 1.56
CA CYS A 124 -10.61 -22.24 0.20
C CYS A 124 -9.33 -21.38 0.19
N ALA A 125 -9.25 -20.41 1.09
CA ALA A 125 -8.05 -19.59 1.30
C ALA A 125 -6.89 -20.41 1.90
N GLY A 126 -7.18 -21.55 2.55
CA GLY A 126 -6.20 -22.51 3.04
C GLY A 126 -4.97 -21.83 3.67
N PRO A 127 -3.75 -22.12 3.19
CA PRO A 127 -2.52 -21.55 3.75
C PRO A 127 -2.23 -20.07 3.39
N LEU A 128 -3.09 -19.39 2.61
CA LEU A 128 -2.88 -17.97 2.25
C LEU A 128 -3.04 -17.04 3.45
N LYS A 129 -3.75 -17.48 4.51
CA LYS A 129 -3.81 -16.79 5.80
C LYS A 129 -2.98 -17.57 6.81
N PRO A 130 -2.03 -16.95 7.52
CA PRO A 130 -1.25 -17.61 8.57
C PRO A 130 -2.17 -18.31 9.60
N GLY A 131 -1.88 -19.58 9.88
CA GLY A 131 -2.63 -20.41 10.83
C GLY A 131 -3.98 -20.94 10.33
N ASN A 132 -4.44 -20.50 9.16
CA ASN A 132 -5.67 -20.99 8.58
C ASN A 132 -5.50 -22.41 8.01
N LYS A 133 -6.56 -23.22 8.07
CA LYS A 133 -6.58 -24.61 7.59
C LYS A 133 -7.56 -24.73 6.42
N GLY A 134 -7.33 -25.69 5.53
CA GLY A 134 -8.17 -25.86 4.36
C GLY A 134 -7.54 -26.77 3.33
N ILE A 135 -7.90 -26.54 2.07
CA ILE A 135 -7.28 -27.20 0.94
C ILE A 135 -5.79 -26.88 0.89
N ASP A 136 -4.99 -27.87 0.49
CA ASP A 136 -3.56 -27.68 0.26
C ASP A 136 -3.34 -26.98 -1.09
N LEU A 137 -3.43 -25.64 -1.07
CA LEU A 137 -3.19 -24.81 -2.25
C LEU A 137 -1.76 -24.96 -2.79
N ILE A 138 -0.78 -25.23 -1.92
CA ILE A 138 0.62 -25.34 -2.29
C ILE A 138 0.83 -26.56 -3.18
N SER A 139 0.34 -27.72 -2.75
CA SER A 139 0.52 -28.96 -3.52
C SER A 139 -0.43 -29.06 -4.72
N LYS A 140 -1.68 -28.58 -4.60
CA LYS A 140 -2.71 -28.78 -5.63
C LYS A 140 -2.75 -27.69 -6.69
N TYR A 141 -2.41 -26.46 -6.32
CA TYR A 141 -2.53 -25.28 -7.19
C TYR A 141 -1.29 -24.37 -7.07
N PRO A 142 -0.06 -24.89 -7.29
CA PRO A 142 1.17 -24.13 -7.11
C PRO A 142 1.27 -22.88 -8.01
N ASN A 143 0.52 -22.86 -9.11
CA ASN A 143 0.47 -21.74 -10.06
C ASN A 143 -0.78 -20.86 -9.90
N LEU A 144 -1.53 -21.00 -8.80
CA LEU A 144 -2.66 -20.11 -8.53
C LEU A 144 -2.15 -18.67 -8.40
N SER A 145 -2.56 -17.81 -9.32
CA SER A 145 -2.04 -16.45 -9.45
C SER A 145 -3.18 -15.46 -9.65
N LEU A 146 -2.98 -14.23 -9.19
CA LEU A 146 -3.91 -13.14 -9.49
C LEU A 146 -3.96 -12.90 -11.01
N PRO A 147 -5.06 -12.36 -11.57
CA PRO A 147 -5.13 -11.99 -12.98
C PRO A 147 -4.05 -10.95 -13.36
N ASP A 148 -3.56 -10.97 -14.60
CA ASP A 148 -2.56 -9.99 -15.10
C ASP A 148 -3.05 -8.54 -15.17
N THR A 149 -4.31 -8.30 -14.80
CA THR A 149 -4.93 -6.98 -14.67
C THR A 149 -5.29 -6.67 -13.22
N ALA A 150 -4.91 -7.52 -12.26
CA ALA A 150 -5.14 -7.30 -10.84
C ALA A 150 -4.36 -6.09 -10.34
N VAL A 151 -5.05 -5.27 -9.55
CA VAL A 151 -4.45 -4.14 -8.85
C VAL A 151 -5.02 -4.08 -7.45
N GLU A 152 -4.11 -4.03 -6.48
CA GLU A 152 -4.42 -3.79 -5.07
C GLU A 152 -4.02 -2.38 -4.69
N LEU A 153 -4.85 -1.73 -3.88
CA LEU A 153 -4.55 -0.45 -3.27
C LEU A 153 -4.54 -0.60 -1.76
N LYS A 154 -3.56 0.03 -1.12
CA LYS A 154 -3.60 0.36 0.30
C LYS A 154 -3.53 1.87 0.43
N THR A 155 -4.33 2.46 1.30
CA THR A 155 -4.40 3.91 1.50
C THR A 155 -4.28 4.25 2.97
N SER A 156 -3.72 5.41 3.29
CA SER A 156 -3.62 5.95 4.66
C SER A 156 -4.29 7.32 4.70
N TRP A 157 -5.05 7.55 5.77
CA TRP A 157 -5.94 8.70 5.90
C TRP A 157 -5.80 9.33 7.28
N MET A 158 -5.48 10.62 7.30
CA MET A 158 -5.47 11.43 8.52
C MET A 158 -6.84 12.09 8.73
N VAL A 159 -7.27 12.20 9.99
CA VAL A 159 -8.47 12.96 10.34
C VAL A 159 -8.14 14.45 10.29
N LEU A 160 -8.84 15.19 9.42
CA LEU A 160 -8.66 16.62 9.27
C LEU A 160 -9.70 17.39 10.09
N ASP A 161 -9.26 18.48 10.72
CA ASP A 161 -10.15 19.54 11.18
C ASP A 161 -10.61 20.41 9.99
N ASP A 162 -11.52 21.35 10.24
CA ASP A 162 -12.08 22.21 9.20
C ASP A 162 -10.99 23.04 8.48
N ALA A 163 -9.97 23.49 9.21
CA ALA A 163 -8.84 24.21 8.64
C ALA A 163 -8.00 23.33 7.70
N GLY A 164 -7.68 22.10 8.13
CA GLY A 164 -6.99 21.12 7.29
C GLY A 164 -7.79 20.74 6.05
N ALA A 165 -9.10 20.51 6.21
CA ALA A 165 -10.01 20.18 5.11
C ALA A 165 -10.13 21.32 4.08
N ALA A 166 -10.08 22.58 4.53
CA ALA A 166 -10.16 23.76 3.67
C ALA A 166 -8.79 24.22 3.10
N SER A 167 -7.68 23.60 3.51
CA SER A 167 -6.32 24.05 3.14
C SER A 167 -6.00 23.95 1.64
N GLY A 168 -6.67 23.05 0.93
CA GLY A 168 -6.35 22.69 -0.45
C GLY A 168 -5.06 21.87 -0.60
N LEU A 169 -4.46 21.40 0.51
CA LEU A 169 -3.24 20.57 0.49
C LEU A 169 -3.56 19.09 0.26
N PHE A 170 -4.64 18.59 0.85
CA PHE A 170 -4.99 17.17 0.82
C PHE A 170 -6.08 16.87 -0.20
N TYR A 171 -6.05 15.64 -0.75
CA TYR A 171 -7.27 15.04 -1.29
C TYR A 171 -8.20 14.70 -0.12
N VAL A 172 -9.33 15.40 -0.02
CA VAL A 172 -10.26 15.31 1.11
C VAL A 172 -11.53 14.58 0.72
N VAL A 173 -11.94 13.62 1.55
CA VAL A 173 -13.22 12.93 1.41
C VAL A 173 -14.00 12.91 2.72
N PRO A 174 -15.34 12.96 2.69
CA PRO A 174 -16.13 12.59 3.86
C PRO A 174 -15.94 11.08 4.12
N GLY A 175 -15.59 10.71 5.35
CA GLY A 175 -15.39 9.33 5.75
C GLY A 175 -16.14 8.98 7.03
N ILE A 176 -16.27 7.68 7.27
CA ILE A 176 -16.70 7.13 8.56
C ILE A 176 -15.55 6.31 9.13
N ILE A 177 -15.17 6.61 10.37
CA ILE A 177 -14.15 5.87 11.10
C ILE A 177 -14.73 5.17 12.32
N GLN A 178 -14.14 4.03 12.67
CA GLN A 178 -14.46 3.31 13.90
C GLN A 178 -13.20 2.74 14.54
N TYR A 179 -12.98 2.98 15.83
CA TYR A 179 -11.83 2.39 16.54
C TYR A 179 -12.29 1.22 17.41
N LYS A 180 -11.81 0.00 17.12
CA LYS A 180 -12.04 -1.22 17.92
C LYS A 180 -13.51 -1.45 18.34
N GLY A 181 -14.44 -1.28 17.40
CA GLY A 181 -15.88 -1.45 17.69
C GLY A 181 -16.50 -0.34 18.56
N GLY A 182 -15.77 0.75 18.82
CA GLY A 182 -16.26 1.94 19.50
C GLY A 182 -17.25 2.76 18.66
N PRO A 183 -17.54 4.01 19.06
CA PRO A 183 -18.50 4.85 18.35
C PRO A 183 -17.98 5.20 16.96
N CYS A 184 -18.87 5.11 15.98
CA CYS A 184 -18.63 5.57 14.62
C CYS A 184 -18.61 7.11 14.58
N ARG A 185 -17.63 7.69 13.88
CA ARG A 185 -17.51 9.14 13.68
C ARG A 185 -17.50 9.46 12.19
N GLN A 186 -18.33 10.42 11.78
CA GLN A 186 -18.21 11.03 10.45
C GLN A 186 -17.17 12.15 10.52
N VAL A 187 -16.17 12.10 9.65
CA VAL A 187 -15.02 13.01 9.65
C VAL A 187 -14.60 13.41 8.24
N ASN A 188 -13.79 14.45 8.11
CA ASN A 188 -13.05 14.73 6.88
C ASN A 188 -11.74 13.93 6.93
N LEU A 189 -11.48 13.11 5.92
CA LEU A 189 -10.26 12.33 5.78
C LEU A 189 -9.38 12.94 4.70
N GLY A 190 -8.11 13.20 5.04
CA GLY A 190 -7.08 13.62 4.09
C GLY A 190 -6.17 12.45 3.73
N LEU A 191 -6.02 12.14 2.44
CA LEU A 191 -5.12 11.09 1.99
C LEU A 191 -3.66 11.47 2.30
N THR A 192 -2.95 10.61 3.02
CA THR A 192 -1.52 10.79 3.35
C THR A 192 -0.60 9.88 2.57
N GLY A 193 -1.09 8.76 2.06
CA GLY A 193 -0.29 7.84 1.25
C GLY A 193 -1.14 6.81 0.53
N MET A 194 -0.57 6.22 -0.52
CA MET A 194 -1.20 5.19 -1.33
C MET A 194 -0.15 4.20 -1.85
N HIS A 195 -0.36 2.90 -1.59
CA HIS A 195 0.30 1.84 -2.33
C HIS A 195 -0.53 1.47 -3.56
N ILE A 196 0.17 1.25 -4.67
CA ILE A 196 -0.38 0.72 -5.90
C ILE A 196 0.43 -0.53 -6.24
N VAL A 197 -0.23 -1.67 -6.21
CA VAL A 197 0.39 -2.97 -6.50
C VAL A 197 -0.26 -3.52 -7.76
N SER A 198 0.48 -3.56 -8.86
CA SER A 198 -0.07 -3.94 -10.17
C SER A 198 0.56 -5.21 -10.70
N LYS A 199 -0.26 -6.24 -10.94
CA LYS A 199 0.20 -7.42 -11.71
C LYS A 199 0.23 -7.07 -13.19
N THR A 200 1.21 -7.63 -13.91
CA THR A 200 1.25 -7.62 -15.38
C THR A 200 1.78 -8.95 -15.91
N PRO A 201 1.61 -9.29 -17.20
CA PRO A 201 2.09 -10.57 -17.76
C PRO A 201 3.61 -10.79 -17.66
N ASN A 202 4.38 -9.71 -17.52
CA ASN A 202 5.84 -9.76 -17.42
C ASN A 202 6.36 -9.63 -15.98
N PHE A 203 5.49 -9.26 -15.04
CA PHE A 203 5.82 -9.06 -13.63
C PHE A 203 4.82 -9.83 -12.76
N PRO A 204 4.94 -11.18 -12.69
CA PRO A 204 4.02 -12.01 -11.91
C PRO A 204 4.18 -11.78 -10.40
N ALA A 205 5.33 -11.29 -9.95
CA ALA A 205 5.54 -10.80 -8.60
C ALA A 205 4.91 -9.42 -8.33
N MET A 206 4.19 -8.85 -9.31
CA MET A 206 3.64 -7.50 -9.30
C MET A 206 4.72 -6.41 -9.26
N ILE A 207 4.33 -5.18 -9.60
CA ILE A 207 5.13 -3.97 -9.44
C ILE A 207 4.52 -3.20 -8.28
N TRP A 208 5.34 -2.82 -7.30
CA TRP A 208 4.92 -2.30 -5.99
C TRP A 208 5.38 -0.86 -5.82
N ALA A 209 4.47 0.09 -5.99
CA ALA A 209 4.76 1.51 -5.82
C ALA A 209 4.14 2.06 -4.56
N THR A 210 4.81 3.06 -3.99
CA THR A 210 4.35 3.80 -2.82
C THR A 210 4.37 5.30 -3.06
N PHE A 211 3.23 5.93 -2.85
CA PHE A 211 3.03 7.38 -2.99
C PHE A 211 2.77 8.00 -1.62
N GLU A 212 3.25 9.22 -1.43
CA GLU A 212 3.08 9.98 -0.19
C GLU A 212 2.64 11.41 -0.45
N HIS A 213 1.91 11.97 0.51
CA HIS A 213 1.74 13.41 0.61
C HIS A 213 3.08 14.06 1.01
N ARG A 214 3.49 15.10 0.29
CA ARG A 214 4.84 15.69 0.39
C ARG A 214 5.16 16.32 1.75
N ASN A 215 4.15 16.64 2.56
CA ASN A 215 4.33 17.13 3.93
C ASN A 215 4.18 16.04 5.00
N ASN A 216 4.33 14.74 4.69
CA ASN A 216 4.24 13.71 5.73
C ASN A 216 5.34 13.83 6.79
N ALA A 217 6.60 13.80 6.36
CA ALA A 217 7.76 13.82 7.24
C ALA A 217 9.02 14.30 6.48
N PRO A 218 10.00 14.92 7.18
CA PRO A 218 11.31 15.19 6.61
C PRO A 218 12.13 13.89 6.46
N ASP A 219 13.23 13.96 5.73
CA ASP A 219 14.24 12.90 5.74
C ASP A 219 15.02 12.93 7.06
N CYS A 220 15.41 11.76 7.57
CA CYS A 220 16.16 11.65 8.82
C CYS A 220 17.55 12.29 8.73
N SER A 221 18.12 12.37 7.52
CA SER A 221 19.40 13.04 7.25
C SER A 221 19.30 14.57 7.32
N ASN A 222 18.09 15.15 7.24
CA ASN A 222 17.85 16.57 7.32
C ASN A 222 16.49 16.90 7.95
N THR A 223 16.36 16.63 9.24
CA THR A 223 15.11 16.90 10.00
C THR A 223 14.82 18.39 10.21
N SER A 224 15.76 19.27 9.85
CA SER A 224 15.56 20.72 9.85
C SER A 224 14.90 21.25 8.57
N ALA A 225 14.72 20.40 7.55
CA ALA A 225 14.05 20.79 6.31
C ALA A 225 12.60 21.25 6.57
N PRO A 226 12.17 22.37 5.97
CA PRO A 226 10.77 22.78 6.05
C PRO A 226 9.89 21.88 5.17
N PRO A 227 8.59 21.75 5.49
CA PRO A 227 7.64 21.03 4.64
C PRO A 227 7.59 21.63 3.22
N PRO A 228 7.70 20.82 2.14
CA PRO A 228 7.77 21.30 0.76
C PRO A 228 6.57 22.15 0.32
N LEU A 229 5.39 21.91 0.90
CA LEU A 229 4.15 22.63 0.58
C LEU A 229 3.87 23.78 1.57
N GLY A 230 4.84 24.11 2.43
CA GLY A 230 4.69 25.06 3.53
C GLY A 230 3.90 24.48 4.72
N GLY A 231 3.66 25.29 5.75
CA GLY A 231 2.92 24.87 6.94
C GLY A 231 3.75 24.01 7.90
N SER A 232 3.17 22.89 8.35
CA SER A 232 3.80 21.95 9.28
C SER A 232 3.83 20.54 8.69
N TRP A 233 4.76 19.72 9.14
CA TRP A 233 4.79 18.29 8.83
C TRP A 233 3.60 17.60 9.50
N ASN A 234 3.03 16.59 8.84
CA ASN A 234 1.86 15.84 9.34
C ASN A 234 2.24 14.95 10.52
N PHE A 235 3.45 14.37 10.49
CA PHE A 235 3.90 13.37 11.45
C PHE A 235 5.26 13.69 12.10
N TYR A 236 5.72 14.95 11.99
CA TYR A 236 6.99 15.38 12.58
C TYR A 236 6.88 16.76 13.24
N ASN A 237 7.31 16.88 14.49
CA ASN A 237 7.37 18.14 15.20
C ASN A 237 8.84 18.52 15.42
N PRO A 238 9.37 19.51 14.68
CA PRO A 238 10.78 19.95 14.84
C PRO A 238 11.09 20.52 16.23
N LYS A 239 10.06 20.84 17.04
CA LYS A 239 10.23 21.30 18.42
C LYS A 239 10.38 20.14 19.41
N CYS A 240 10.12 18.89 19.03
CA CYS A 240 10.33 17.75 19.92
C CYS A 240 11.79 17.26 19.86
N THR A 241 12.67 17.86 20.65
CA THR A 241 14.10 17.53 20.67
C THR A 241 14.44 16.25 21.46
N THR A 242 13.50 15.73 22.25
CA THR A 242 13.69 14.52 23.06
C THR A 242 12.94 13.30 22.52
N CYS A 243 12.19 13.46 21.43
CA CYS A 243 11.43 12.36 20.85
C CYS A 243 12.35 11.45 20.02
N THR A 244 12.08 10.15 20.09
CA THR A 244 12.68 9.16 19.19
C THR A 244 11.84 9.06 17.92
N THR A 245 12.48 9.16 16.76
CA THR A 245 11.79 8.99 15.48
C THR A 245 11.48 7.52 15.20
N ASN A 246 10.45 7.27 14.39
CA ASN A 246 10.07 5.96 13.85
C ASN A 246 9.89 4.88 14.93
N THR A 247 9.52 5.26 16.15
CA THR A 247 9.29 4.36 17.27
C THR A 247 7.86 4.52 17.78
N TYR A 248 7.14 3.40 17.90
CA TYR A 248 5.80 3.41 18.46
C TYR A 248 5.83 3.63 19.97
N GLN A 249 5.03 4.58 20.43
CA GLN A 249 4.77 4.83 21.86
C GLN A 249 3.26 4.86 22.08
N PRO A 250 2.70 3.98 22.94
CA PRO A 250 1.26 3.93 23.16
C PRO A 250 0.67 5.29 23.54
N GLY A 251 -0.37 5.71 22.81
CA GLY A 251 -1.11 6.95 23.09
C GLY A 251 -0.34 8.25 22.83
N THR A 252 0.84 8.18 22.21
CA THR A 252 1.66 9.36 21.92
C THR A 252 1.70 9.62 20.41
N PRO A 253 1.61 10.89 19.96
CA PRO A 253 1.91 11.25 18.58
C PRO A 253 3.26 10.70 18.11
N ALA A 254 3.27 10.06 16.95
CA ALA A 254 4.52 9.59 16.37
C ALA A 254 5.41 10.78 15.98
N GLN A 255 6.72 10.57 16.02
CA GLN A 255 7.68 11.40 15.31
C GLN A 255 8.25 10.58 14.16
N VAL A 256 8.03 11.04 12.94
CA VAL A 256 8.37 10.29 11.74
C VAL A 256 9.45 11.04 10.98
N CYS A 257 10.42 10.29 10.48
CA CYS A 257 11.33 10.78 9.44
C CYS A 257 11.59 9.66 8.44
N ARG A 258 11.81 10.01 7.18
CA ARG A 258 12.12 9.02 6.13
C ARG A 258 13.59 8.62 6.23
N MET A 259 13.85 7.32 6.42
CA MET A 259 15.22 6.84 6.63
C MET A 259 15.99 6.64 5.34
N HIS A 260 15.31 6.18 4.28
CA HIS A 260 15.89 5.92 2.96
C HIS A 260 15.07 6.66 1.90
N PRO A 261 15.42 7.93 1.55
CA PRO A 261 14.78 8.67 0.48
C PRO A 261 14.75 7.87 -0.82
N ASP A 262 13.61 7.89 -1.54
CA ASP A 262 13.37 7.11 -2.75
C ASP A 262 13.58 5.58 -2.61
N GLY A 263 13.66 5.09 -1.37
CA GLY A 263 14.09 3.73 -1.02
C GLY A 263 15.52 3.40 -1.43
N ASP A 264 16.39 4.41 -1.52
CA ASP A 264 17.80 4.28 -1.82
C ASP A 264 18.64 4.22 -0.54
N SER A 265 19.09 3.00 -0.22
CA SER A 265 19.98 2.73 0.91
C SER A 265 21.29 3.51 0.89
N ALA A 266 21.77 3.97 -0.28
CA ALA A 266 23.01 4.74 -0.37
C ALA A 266 22.84 6.21 0.07
N THR A 267 21.60 6.71 0.07
CA THR A 267 21.27 8.07 0.50
C THR A 267 20.64 8.13 1.90
N GLY A 268 20.31 6.96 2.45
CA GLY A 268 19.63 6.84 3.72
C GLY A 268 20.56 6.70 4.93
N THR A 269 19.92 6.58 6.09
CA THR A 269 20.59 6.39 7.39
C THR A 269 20.33 5.00 7.93
N PHE A 270 21.38 4.22 8.20
CA PHE A 270 21.26 2.95 8.91
C PHE A 270 21.41 3.18 10.43
N PRO A 271 20.37 2.94 11.24
CA PRO A 271 20.48 2.89 12.69
C PRO A 271 21.38 1.73 13.10
N GLY A 272 22.15 1.92 14.17
CA GLY A 272 23.11 0.91 14.65
C GLY A 272 24.49 0.95 13.99
N GLY A 273 24.67 1.75 12.92
CA GLY A 273 25.95 1.88 12.22
C GLY A 273 26.21 0.76 11.21
N ASP A 274 25.21 -0.07 10.89
CA ASP A 274 25.30 -1.17 9.91
C ASP A 274 25.26 -0.66 8.45
N ASP A 275 25.97 0.42 8.17
CA ASP A 275 26.11 0.96 6.82
C ASP A 275 27.18 0.19 6.01
N CYS A 276 27.39 0.60 4.76
CA CYS A 276 28.38 -0.02 3.88
C CYS A 276 29.83 0.10 4.36
N THR A 277 30.13 0.91 5.38
CA THR A 277 31.44 0.96 6.02
C THR A 277 31.60 -0.14 7.06
N ALA A 278 30.53 -0.47 7.80
CA ALA A 278 30.53 -1.54 8.79
C ALA A 278 30.41 -2.94 8.15
N ASP A 279 29.56 -3.09 7.13
CA ASP A 279 29.45 -4.33 6.36
C ASP A 279 29.40 -4.05 4.84
N PRO A 280 30.57 -4.01 4.17
CA PRO A 280 30.63 -3.74 2.74
C PRO A 280 30.07 -4.88 1.87
N ASN A 281 29.80 -6.07 2.43
CA ASN A 281 29.33 -7.22 1.66
C ASN A 281 27.81 -7.26 1.48
N GLN A 282 27.07 -6.38 2.16
CA GLN A 282 25.62 -6.27 1.99
C GLN A 282 25.28 -6.06 0.51
N PHE A 283 24.17 -6.67 0.05
CA PHE A 283 23.76 -6.58 -1.36
C PHE A 283 23.58 -5.13 -1.83
N ALA A 284 23.02 -4.28 -0.97
CA ALA A 284 22.84 -2.85 -1.20
C ALA A 284 24.15 -2.06 -1.37
N CYS A 285 25.25 -2.57 -0.83
CA CYS A 285 26.56 -1.94 -0.85
C CYS A 285 27.40 -2.30 -2.08
N GLN A 286 26.98 -3.32 -2.84
CA GLN A 286 27.67 -3.74 -4.06
C GLN A 286 27.58 -2.66 -5.15
N ASP A 287 28.66 -2.44 -5.88
CA ASP A 287 28.77 -1.36 -6.88
C ASP A 287 27.63 -1.36 -7.91
N ASN A 288 27.30 -2.54 -8.43
CA ASN A 288 26.21 -2.69 -9.39
C ASN A 288 24.86 -2.32 -8.76
N THR A 289 24.60 -2.75 -7.52
CA THR A 289 23.36 -2.43 -6.81
C THR A 289 23.24 -0.93 -6.55
N ARG A 290 24.32 -0.28 -6.09
CA ARG A 290 24.35 1.17 -5.88
C ARG A 290 24.09 1.96 -7.16
N LYS A 291 24.63 1.49 -8.29
CA LYS A 291 24.36 2.10 -9.59
C LYS A 291 22.87 1.99 -9.96
N LEU A 292 22.26 0.82 -9.77
CA LEU A 292 20.84 0.60 -10.04
C LEU A 292 19.93 1.44 -9.12
N LEU A 293 20.28 1.54 -7.83
CA LEU A 293 19.59 2.39 -6.87
C LEU A 293 19.65 3.86 -7.32
N ALA A 294 20.85 4.37 -7.62
CA ALA A 294 21.02 5.75 -8.08
C ALA A 294 20.26 6.04 -9.39
N GLU A 295 20.20 5.08 -10.32
CA GLU A 295 19.40 5.19 -11.55
C GLU A 295 17.88 5.25 -11.25
N SER A 296 17.38 4.45 -10.30
CA SER A 296 15.99 4.50 -9.86
C SER A 296 15.66 5.80 -9.13
N THR A 297 16.52 6.24 -8.20
CA THR A 297 16.43 7.55 -7.52
C THR A 297 16.35 8.70 -8.51
N ALA A 298 17.23 8.74 -9.50
CA ALA A 298 17.21 9.77 -10.54
C ALA A 298 15.92 9.71 -11.37
N ALA A 299 15.43 8.51 -11.69
CA ALA A 299 14.18 8.32 -12.43
C ALA A 299 12.95 8.78 -11.64
N ILE A 300 12.84 8.42 -10.35
CA ILE A 300 11.77 8.84 -9.44
C ILE A 300 11.72 10.37 -9.36
N ASN A 301 12.86 11.00 -9.09
CA ASN A 301 12.96 12.46 -8.98
C ASN A 301 12.58 13.17 -10.29
N ALA A 302 13.05 12.65 -11.43
CA ALA A 302 12.73 13.21 -12.74
C ALA A 302 11.24 13.06 -13.08
N ILE A 303 10.63 11.89 -12.83
CA ILE A 303 9.22 11.66 -13.15
C ILE A 303 8.29 12.44 -12.21
N ASN A 304 8.60 12.53 -10.91
CA ASN A 304 7.87 13.35 -9.94
C ASN A 304 7.82 14.80 -10.41
N SER A 305 8.99 15.37 -10.73
CA SER A 305 9.10 16.75 -11.22
C SER A 305 8.30 16.97 -12.51
N SER A 306 8.41 16.05 -13.46
CA SER A 306 7.71 16.11 -14.76
C SER A 306 6.19 16.04 -14.60
N VAL A 307 5.67 15.10 -13.81
CA VAL A 307 4.24 14.91 -13.62
C VAL A 307 3.63 16.03 -12.78
N GLN A 308 4.32 16.50 -11.74
CA GLN A 308 3.85 17.64 -10.95
C GLN A 308 3.75 18.90 -11.82
N ALA A 309 4.74 19.18 -12.66
CA ALA A 309 4.66 20.27 -13.63
C ALA A 309 3.51 20.10 -14.62
N LEU A 310 3.27 18.88 -15.11
CA LEU A 310 2.15 18.56 -16.00
C LEU A 310 0.80 18.85 -15.33
N ILE A 311 0.62 18.42 -14.07
CA ILE A 311 -0.62 18.65 -13.29
C ILE A 311 -0.84 20.15 -13.10
N GLN A 312 0.21 20.89 -12.69
CA GLN A 312 0.13 22.33 -12.49
C GLN A 312 -0.22 23.10 -13.77
N ALA A 313 0.28 22.64 -14.93
CA ALA A 313 -0.02 23.21 -16.23
C ALA A 313 -1.43 22.86 -16.75
N ASN A 314 -2.09 21.84 -16.20
CA ASN A 314 -3.38 21.32 -16.69
C ASN A 314 -4.44 21.15 -15.57
N PRO A 315 -4.71 22.18 -14.75
CA PRO A 315 -5.55 22.07 -13.55
C PRO A 315 -7.03 21.76 -13.85
N THR A 316 -7.48 21.94 -15.10
CA THR A 316 -8.84 21.59 -15.53
C THR A 316 -8.98 20.11 -15.93
N ARG A 317 -7.87 19.42 -16.19
CA ARG A 317 -7.84 18.00 -16.55
C ARG A 317 -7.54 17.12 -15.34
N ILE A 318 -6.63 17.58 -14.48
CA ILE A 318 -6.22 16.86 -13.28
C ILE A 318 -6.28 17.86 -12.13
N ASN A 319 -6.96 17.51 -11.04
CA ASN A 319 -7.02 18.37 -9.87
C ASN A 319 -5.60 18.67 -9.36
N LYS A 320 -5.29 19.97 -9.17
CA LYS A 320 -3.97 20.43 -8.71
C LYS A 320 -3.49 19.79 -7.41
N VAL A 321 -4.41 19.29 -6.58
CA VAL A 321 -4.09 18.61 -5.32
C VAL A 321 -3.16 17.41 -5.54
N TRP A 322 -3.22 16.75 -6.70
CA TRP A 322 -2.36 15.62 -7.01
C TRP A 322 -0.89 15.99 -7.19
N ALA A 323 -0.57 17.27 -7.40
CA ALA A 323 0.81 17.76 -7.38
C ALA A 323 1.41 17.84 -5.95
N ASN A 324 0.59 17.64 -4.92
CA ASN A 324 1.01 17.57 -3.51
C ASN A 324 1.41 16.16 -3.07
N TYR A 325 1.41 15.20 -4.00
CA TYR A 325 1.82 13.83 -3.79
C TYR A 325 3.03 13.49 -4.66
N GLU A 326 3.81 12.50 -4.24
CA GLU A 326 4.97 12.03 -4.98
C GLU A 326 5.18 10.53 -4.83
N LEU A 327 5.77 9.91 -5.86
CA LEU A 327 6.26 8.54 -5.80
C LEU A 327 7.53 8.56 -4.93
N VAL A 328 7.57 7.76 -3.87
CA VAL A 328 8.71 7.69 -2.94
C VAL A 328 9.42 6.32 -2.96
N GLY A 329 8.95 5.42 -3.81
CA GLY A 329 9.59 4.13 -4.01
C GLY A 329 8.79 3.21 -4.95
N ASN A 330 9.51 2.37 -5.67
CA ASN A 330 8.94 1.39 -6.59
C ASN A 330 9.82 0.14 -6.66
N VAL A 331 9.22 -1.03 -6.50
CA VAL A 331 9.96 -2.31 -6.38
C VAL A 331 9.32 -3.36 -7.29
N TRP A 332 10.16 -4.10 -8.00
CA TRP A 332 9.74 -5.22 -8.85
C TRP A 332 10.80 -6.31 -8.86
N THR A 333 10.46 -7.46 -9.43
CA THR A 333 11.43 -8.53 -9.69
C THR A 333 11.82 -8.61 -11.16
N VAL A 334 13.06 -9.01 -11.43
CA VAL A 334 13.58 -9.32 -12.76
C VAL A 334 13.44 -10.81 -13.06
N GLY A 335 13.37 -11.16 -14.34
CA GLY A 335 13.36 -12.56 -14.79
C GLY A 335 12.10 -13.35 -14.41
N LYS A 336 10.99 -12.67 -14.08
CA LYS A 336 9.73 -13.28 -13.60
C LYS A 336 9.90 -14.10 -12.30
N THR A 337 10.95 -13.84 -11.54
CA THR A 337 11.20 -14.50 -10.26
C THR A 337 10.22 -14.01 -9.20
N LEU A 338 9.65 -14.90 -8.40
CA LEU A 338 8.87 -14.52 -7.22
C LEU A 338 9.81 -14.31 -6.01
N PRO A 339 9.51 -13.38 -5.09
CA PRO A 339 10.27 -13.22 -3.85
C PRO A 339 10.28 -14.54 -3.03
N PRO A 340 11.35 -14.82 -2.27
CA PRO A 340 12.14 -13.85 -1.50
C PRO A 340 13.53 -13.51 -2.06
N TYR A 341 13.89 -13.98 -3.27
CA TYR A 341 15.24 -13.82 -3.82
C TYR A 341 15.62 -12.34 -3.99
N LEU A 342 16.41 -11.80 -3.07
CA LEU A 342 16.80 -10.38 -3.04
C LEU A 342 17.53 -9.95 -4.31
N GLN A 343 18.39 -10.80 -4.86
CA GLN A 343 19.17 -10.53 -6.07
C GLN A 343 18.31 -10.40 -7.33
N ALA A 344 17.06 -10.88 -7.27
CA ALA A 344 16.08 -10.70 -8.32
C ALA A 344 15.23 -9.43 -8.14
N GLN A 345 15.38 -8.68 -7.04
CA GLN A 345 14.65 -7.42 -6.83
C GLN A 345 15.40 -6.25 -7.49
N ALA A 346 14.64 -5.27 -7.96
CA ALA A 346 15.13 -4.03 -8.56
C ALA A 346 14.27 -2.83 -8.17
N GLY A 347 14.78 -1.63 -8.41
CA GLY A 347 14.16 -0.37 -7.98
C GLY A 347 14.57 0.02 -6.56
N SER A 348 13.62 0.48 -5.77
CA SER A 348 13.79 1.04 -4.43
C SER A 348 13.92 -0.04 -3.34
N LEU A 349 15.09 -0.66 -3.22
CA LEU A 349 15.31 -1.83 -2.33
C LEU A 349 15.19 -1.55 -0.83
N SER A 350 15.11 -0.27 -0.43
CA SER A 350 14.83 0.17 0.95
C SER A 350 13.51 0.96 1.07
N ALA A 351 12.56 0.75 0.17
CA ALA A 351 11.28 1.48 0.17
C ALA A 351 10.42 1.16 1.39
N ALA A 352 10.02 2.19 2.12
CA ALA A 352 9.06 2.13 3.21
C ALA A 352 8.25 3.44 3.29
N ASN A 353 6.92 3.35 3.33
CA ASN A 353 6.05 4.52 3.40
C ASN A 353 6.02 5.11 4.82
N THR A 354 6.20 6.41 4.94
CA THR A 354 6.20 7.15 6.21
C THR A 354 4.87 7.13 6.95
N SER A 355 3.77 6.73 6.30
CA SER A 355 2.43 6.64 6.90
C SER A 355 1.89 5.21 7.00
N MET A 356 2.51 4.22 6.34
CA MET A 356 2.06 2.81 6.33
C MET A 356 3.10 1.80 6.84
N GLU A 357 4.38 2.17 6.85
CA GLU A 357 5.53 1.39 7.35
C GLU A 357 6.37 2.24 8.33
N THR A 358 5.76 3.15 9.08
CA THR A 358 6.43 4.14 9.94
C THR A 358 7.46 3.52 10.88
N PHE A 359 7.10 2.42 11.53
CA PHE A 359 7.91 1.80 12.58
C PHE A 359 8.85 0.70 12.05
N VAL A 360 8.92 0.56 10.72
CA VAL A 360 9.82 -0.36 10.02
C VAL A 360 10.55 0.37 8.88
N GLN A 361 10.75 1.69 9.02
CA GLN A 361 11.51 2.52 8.07
C GLN A 361 12.94 2.05 7.84
N ASN A 362 13.54 1.38 8.82
CA ASN A 362 14.80 0.66 8.65
C ASN A 362 14.63 -0.84 8.97
N GLY A 363 13.45 -1.37 8.66
CA GLY A 363 13.14 -2.76 8.93
C GLY A 363 12.83 -3.11 10.38
N VAL A 364 12.79 -4.42 10.63
CA VAL A 364 12.62 -5.07 11.93
C VAL A 364 13.94 -5.74 12.32
N ALA A 365 14.32 -5.63 13.60
CA ALA A 365 15.48 -6.32 14.16
C ALA A 365 15.42 -7.83 13.88
N GLY A 366 16.49 -8.40 13.33
CA GLY A 366 16.61 -9.84 13.04
C GLY A 366 16.45 -10.26 11.58
N VAL A 367 16.37 -9.32 10.63
CA VAL A 367 16.36 -9.61 9.19
C VAL A 367 17.52 -8.88 8.53
N ASN A 368 18.52 -9.64 8.03
CA ASN A 368 19.81 -9.14 7.53
C ASN A 368 19.75 -8.42 6.15
N ASN A 369 18.59 -7.95 5.69
CA ASN A 369 18.43 -7.39 4.35
C ASN A 369 17.79 -5.99 4.38
N THR A 370 18.12 -5.16 3.40
CA THR A 370 17.39 -3.93 3.09
C THR A 370 15.90 -4.20 2.94
N TYR A 371 15.06 -3.41 3.63
CA TYR A 371 13.61 -3.62 3.67
C TYR A 371 12.91 -2.96 2.49
N SER A 372 12.30 -3.78 1.64
CA SER A 372 11.38 -3.33 0.59
C SER A 372 9.99 -3.91 0.82
N CYS A 373 9.02 -3.55 -0.01
CA CYS A 373 7.69 -4.18 -0.04
C CYS A 373 7.79 -5.72 -0.05
N LEU A 374 8.75 -6.27 -0.80
CA LEU A 374 8.95 -7.70 -1.00
C LEU A 374 9.62 -8.41 0.20
N SER A 375 10.02 -7.67 1.23
CA SER A 375 10.45 -8.26 2.50
C SER A 375 9.27 -8.89 3.25
N CYS A 376 8.08 -8.26 3.20
CA CYS A 376 6.85 -8.80 3.79
C CYS A 376 5.96 -9.51 2.76
N HIS A 377 5.99 -9.08 1.49
CA HIS A 377 5.25 -9.68 0.40
C HIS A 377 6.12 -10.71 -0.32
N ASN A 378 6.23 -11.91 0.27
CA ASN A 378 7.02 -12.99 -0.29
C ASN A 378 6.31 -14.35 -0.16
N MET A 379 6.82 -15.33 -0.91
CA MET A 379 6.19 -16.64 -1.00
C MET A 379 6.52 -17.58 0.15
N GLN A 380 7.28 -17.19 1.17
CA GLN A 380 7.61 -18.11 2.26
C GLN A 380 6.33 -18.49 3.02
N GLY A 381 5.98 -19.78 2.94
CA GLY A 381 4.84 -20.32 3.67
C GLY A 381 5.11 -20.41 5.18
N PRO A 382 4.19 -21.04 5.94
CA PRO A 382 4.30 -21.18 7.40
C PRO A 382 5.56 -21.92 7.87
N THR A 383 6.23 -22.63 6.97
CA THR A 383 7.51 -23.31 7.21
C THR A 383 8.50 -22.93 6.10
N ASN A 384 9.78 -22.79 6.46
CA ASN A 384 10.88 -22.38 5.55
C ASN A 384 11.12 -23.32 4.34
N SER A 385 10.32 -24.37 4.16
CA SER A 385 10.46 -25.37 3.10
C SER A 385 9.29 -25.40 2.10
N GLN A 386 8.27 -24.56 2.27
CA GLN A 386 7.11 -24.53 1.39
C GLN A 386 6.85 -23.12 0.87
N TYR A 387 6.84 -22.96 -0.45
CA TYR A 387 6.44 -21.71 -1.09
C TYR A 387 4.93 -21.67 -1.30
N LEU A 388 4.27 -20.58 -0.95
CA LEU A 388 2.89 -20.31 -1.32
C LEU A 388 2.77 -20.20 -2.87
N PRO A 389 1.58 -20.41 -3.45
CA PRO A 389 1.33 -20.08 -4.85
C PRO A 389 1.25 -18.55 -5.06
N PRO A 390 1.56 -17.98 -6.24
CA PRO A 390 1.76 -16.54 -6.45
C PRO A 390 0.71 -15.60 -5.85
N VAL A 391 -0.56 -16.03 -5.78
CA VAL A 391 -1.63 -15.29 -5.11
C VAL A 391 -1.32 -14.96 -3.64
N GLY A 392 -0.49 -15.76 -2.97
CA GLY A 392 -0.05 -15.59 -1.59
C GLY A 392 0.87 -14.39 -1.33
N LEU A 393 1.22 -13.61 -2.36
CA LEU A 393 1.85 -12.30 -2.16
C LEU A 393 0.92 -11.31 -1.45
N SER A 394 -0.40 -11.49 -1.54
CA SER A 394 -1.36 -10.54 -0.98
C SER A 394 -1.59 -10.76 0.51
N HIS A 395 -1.51 -9.68 1.31
CA HIS A 395 -1.90 -9.70 2.73
C HIS A 395 -3.41 -9.53 2.93
N LEU A 396 -4.18 -9.33 1.86
CA LEU A 396 -5.65 -9.27 1.95
C LEU A 396 -6.25 -10.52 2.61
N PHE A 397 -5.60 -11.67 2.43
CA PHE A 397 -6.05 -12.94 3.01
C PHE A 397 -6.04 -12.97 4.54
N ASP A 398 -5.26 -12.11 5.21
CA ASP A 398 -5.34 -11.97 6.68
C ASP A 398 -6.73 -11.55 7.15
N SER A 399 -7.48 -10.88 6.28
CA SER A 399 -8.86 -10.46 6.53
C SER A 399 -9.88 -11.59 6.45
N VAL A 400 -9.51 -12.79 5.93
CA VAL A 400 -10.43 -13.95 5.81
C VAL A 400 -11.00 -14.32 7.17
N GLN A 401 -12.33 -14.29 7.28
CA GLN A 401 -13.07 -14.53 8.52
C GLN A 401 -14.16 -15.59 8.36
N MET A 402 -14.74 -15.74 7.16
CA MET A 402 -15.83 -16.70 6.93
C MET A 402 -15.32 -18.14 7.02
N PRO A 403 -15.94 -19.01 7.85
CA PRO A 403 -15.58 -20.42 7.91
C PRO A 403 -16.04 -21.20 6.67
N GLY A 404 -15.51 -22.42 6.49
CA GLY A 404 -15.97 -23.35 5.46
C GLY A 404 -15.45 -23.07 4.06
N GLY A 405 -16.15 -23.59 3.04
CA GLY A 405 -15.68 -23.63 1.64
C GLY A 405 -14.89 -24.91 1.33
N CYS A 406 -14.70 -25.23 0.05
CA CYS A 406 -13.74 -26.21 -0.49
C CYS A 406 -13.52 -27.50 0.35
N SER A 407 -14.60 -28.05 0.92
CA SER A 407 -14.51 -29.13 1.92
C SER A 407 -14.30 -30.51 1.30
N ASP A 408 -14.53 -30.60 -0.01
CA ASP A 408 -14.16 -31.72 -0.88
C ASP A 408 -12.66 -31.71 -1.27
N GLY A 409 -11.90 -30.72 -0.78
CA GLY A 409 -10.48 -30.62 -1.05
C GLY A 409 -10.14 -29.90 -2.36
N SER A 410 -11.08 -29.23 -3.02
CA SER A 410 -10.88 -28.62 -4.34
C SER A 410 -11.40 -27.19 -4.40
N LEU A 411 -10.75 -26.34 -5.20
CA LEU A 411 -11.30 -25.02 -5.54
C LEU A 411 -12.56 -25.19 -6.41
N PRO A 412 -13.51 -24.24 -6.37
CA PRO A 412 -14.69 -24.27 -7.23
C PRO A 412 -14.30 -24.30 -8.72
N ALA A 413 -15.10 -24.96 -9.56
CA ALA A 413 -14.84 -25.01 -11.02
C ALA A 413 -14.78 -23.61 -11.67
N THR A 414 -15.44 -22.61 -11.09
CA THR A 414 -15.35 -21.19 -11.48
C THR A 414 -13.94 -20.61 -11.33
N CYS A 415 -13.05 -21.26 -10.57
CA CYS A 415 -11.66 -20.87 -10.39
C CYS A 415 -10.73 -21.34 -11.52
N ASN A 416 -11.18 -22.25 -12.40
CA ASN A 416 -10.34 -22.91 -13.40
C ASN A 416 -9.59 -21.95 -14.33
N ALA A 417 -10.14 -20.76 -14.57
CA ALA A 417 -9.51 -19.71 -15.39
C ALA A 417 -8.19 -19.16 -14.78
N TYR A 418 -7.95 -19.35 -13.48
CA TYR A 418 -6.84 -18.75 -12.73
C TYR A 418 -5.78 -19.76 -12.29
N LEU A 419 -6.00 -21.06 -12.53
CA LEU A 419 -5.11 -22.14 -12.05
C LEU A 419 -3.82 -22.28 -12.88
N ASN A 420 -3.81 -21.72 -14.10
CA ASN A 420 -2.72 -21.85 -15.07
C ASN A 420 -2.16 -20.49 -15.51
N SER A 421 -2.43 -19.42 -14.75
CA SER A 421 -1.82 -18.11 -14.99
C SER A 421 -0.44 -18.10 -14.31
N PRO A 422 0.67 -18.14 -15.07
CA PRO A 422 2.01 -18.11 -14.48
C PRO A 422 2.29 -16.80 -13.70
#